data_AF-A0A354GFQ7-F1
#
_entry.id   AF-A0A354GFQ7-F1
#
_cell.length_a   1.000
_cell.length_b   1.000
_cell.length_c   1.000
_cell.angle_alpha   90.00
_cell.angle_beta   90.00
_cell.angle_gamma   90.00
#
_symmetry.space_group_name_H-M   'P 1'
#
loop_
_entity.id
_entity.type
_entity.pdbx_description
1 polymer ?
#
loop_
_entity_poly.entity_id
_entity_poly.type
_entity_poly.pdbx_seq_one_letter_code
_entity_poly.pdbx_strand_id
1 'polypeptide(L)'
;CWYYRVVINNGQSNKININIIIDNFKLHTLLPTGEVNAMVQTMLSIASTFASMELALIKERLNSGREKYIRDGGKLGRKTGSIKDPKKLLSEHADVVKYLKQGQSIRNTMKLTNKSSGTVQKIKKLVA
;
A
#
# COMPACT_ATOMS: atom_id res chain seq x y z
N CYS A 1 3.47 -11.37 26.60
CA CYS A 1 4.15 -12.15 25.55
C CYS A 1 3.40 -13.47 25.42
N TRP A 2 2.30 -13.49 24.64
CA TRP A 2 1.46 -14.68 24.49
C TRP A 2 2.09 -15.58 23.42
N TYR A 3 2.51 -16.78 23.83
CA TYR A 3 3.16 -17.75 22.95
C TYR A 3 2.08 -18.49 22.16
N TYR A 4 1.78 -18.04 20.94
CA TYR A 4 0.89 -18.75 20.02
C TYR A 4 1.73 -19.62 19.08
N ARG A 5 1.49 -20.93 19.07
CA ARG A 5 2.13 -21.86 18.12
C ARG A 5 1.18 -22.07 16.93
N VAL A 6 1.48 -21.42 15.82
CA VAL A 6 0.76 -21.67 14.56
C VAL A 6 1.37 -22.89 13.90
N VAL A 7 0.60 -23.97 13.77
CA VAL A 7 1.02 -25.19 13.07
C VAL A 7 0.27 -25.25 11.74
N ILE A 8 0.99 -25.06 10.64
CA ILE A 8 0.44 -25.16 9.29
C ILE A 8 0.55 -26.63 8.86
N ASN A 9 -0.58 -27.33 8.81
CA ASN A 9 -0.63 -28.69 8.26
C ASN A 9 -0.97 -28.60 6.77
N ASN A 10 -0.07 -29.09 5.90
CA ASN A 10 -0.30 -29.14 4.46
C ASN A 10 -1.25 -30.29 4.10
N GLY A 11 -2.56 -30.02 4.12
CA GLY A 11 -3.62 -30.91 3.62
C GLY A 11 -4.29 -30.35 2.37
N GLN A 12 -4.44 -31.19 1.35
CA GLN A 12 -4.84 -30.88 -0.03
C GLN A 12 -6.17 -30.11 -0.20
N SER A 13 -6.19 -29.28 -1.25
CA SER A 13 -7.30 -28.55 -1.88
C SER A 13 -7.53 -27.08 -1.46
N ASN A 14 -6.74 -26.18 -2.09
CA ASN A 14 -6.98 -24.75 -2.42
C ASN A 14 -7.54 -23.74 -1.38
N LYS A 15 -7.81 -24.15 -0.14
CA LYS A 15 -7.97 -23.27 1.03
C LYS A 15 -7.02 -23.79 2.08
N ILE A 16 -6.05 -22.97 2.48
CA ILE A 16 -4.99 -23.38 3.40
C ILE A 16 -5.66 -23.85 4.71
N ASN A 17 -5.61 -25.15 4.99
CA ASN A 17 -6.12 -25.76 6.23
C ASN A 17 -5.16 -25.43 7.38
N ILE A 18 -5.22 -24.20 7.88
CA ILE A 18 -4.40 -23.73 8.99
C ILE A 18 -5.07 -24.12 10.30
N ASN A 19 -4.41 -24.96 11.10
CA ASN A 19 -4.86 -25.27 12.46
C ASN A 19 -4.16 -24.33 13.45
N ILE A 20 -4.92 -23.42 14.05
CA ILE A 20 -4.42 -22.60 15.15
C ILE A 20 -4.69 -23.36 16.44
N ILE A 21 -3.62 -23.66 17.17
CA ILE A 21 -3.67 -24.32 18.47
C ILE A 21 -3.30 -23.28 19.53
N ILE A 22 -4.21 -23.06 20.47
CA ILE A 22 -3.98 -22.17 21.61
C ILE A 22 -3.79 -23.06 22.84
N ASP A 23 -2.52 -23.40 23.12
CA ASP A 23 -2.13 -24.36 24.17
C ASP A 23 -2.65 -23.98 25.56
N ASN A 24 -2.85 -22.67 25.84
CA ASN A 24 -3.35 -22.18 27.12
C ASN A 24 -4.82 -22.53 27.40
N PHE A 25 -5.64 -22.71 26.37
CA PHE A 25 -7.08 -23.00 26.50
C PHE A 25 -7.47 -24.38 25.94
N LYS A 26 -6.49 -25.18 25.48
CA LYS A 26 -6.72 -26.45 24.76
C LYS A 26 -7.72 -26.30 23.60
N LEU A 27 -7.77 -25.12 23.00
CA LEU A 27 -8.67 -24.84 21.87
C LEU A 27 -7.93 -25.15 20.57
N HIS A 28 -8.48 -26.11 19.83
CA HIS A 28 -8.04 -26.46 18.49
C HIS A 28 -9.08 -25.98 17.48
N THR A 29 -8.63 -25.33 16.42
CA THR A 29 -9.52 -24.84 15.34
C THR A 29 -10.10 -26.01 14.55
N LEU A 30 -9.34 -27.10 14.44
CA LEU A 30 -9.76 -28.39 13.89
C LEU A 30 -9.84 -29.43 15.01
N LEU A 31 -10.89 -30.23 15.02
CA LEU A 31 -10.98 -31.43 15.84
C LEU A 31 -9.97 -32.49 15.35
N PRO A 32 -9.64 -33.51 16.18
CA PRO A 32 -8.82 -34.64 15.74
C PRO A 32 -9.37 -35.39 14.51
N THR A 33 -10.67 -35.26 14.26
CA THR A 33 -11.39 -35.82 13.10
C THR A 33 -11.20 -35.01 11.81
N GLY A 34 -10.57 -33.83 11.88
CA GLY A 34 -10.42 -32.90 10.75
C GLY A 34 -11.62 -31.96 10.55
N GLU A 35 -12.68 -32.10 11.35
CA GLU A 35 -13.82 -31.20 11.32
C GLU A 35 -13.52 -29.87 12.03
N VAL A 36 -14.18 -28.81 11.57
CA VAL A 36 -13.97 -27.47 12.13
C VAL A 36 -14.72 -27.34 13.46
N ASN A 37 -14.06 -26.84 14.50
CA ASN A 37 -14.70 -26.60 15.79
C ASN A 37 -15.59 -25.34 15.73
N ALA A 38 -16.92 -25.54 15.79
CA ALA A 38 -17.92 -24.47 15.69
C ALA A 38 -17.73 -23.37 16.75
N MET A 39 -17.31 -23.71 17.98
CA MET A 39 -17.09 -22.74 19.05
C MET A 39 -15.95 -21.77 18.71
N VAL A 40 -14.84 -22.30 18.18
CA VAL A 40 -13.67 -21.49 17.78
C VAL A 40 -14.01 -20.61 16.58
N GLN A 41 -14.81 -21.11 15.62
CA GLN A 41 -15.25 -20.30 14.49
C GLN A 41 -16.15 -19.14 14.90
N THR A 42 -17.09 -19.37 15.82
CA THR A 42 -17.93 -18.29 16.35
C THR A 42 -17.08 -17.25 17.09
N MET A 43 -16.11 -17.69 17.91
CA MET A 43 -15.20 -16.78 18.61
C MET A 43 -14.37 -15.93 17.63
N LEU A 44 -13.81 -16.56 16.59
CA LEU A 44 -13.05 -15.86 15.54
C LEU A 44 -13.93 -14.87 14.77
N SER A 45 -15.17 -15.26 14.48
CA SER A 45 -16.13 -14.39 13.80
C SER A 45 -16.43 -13.15 14.64
N ILE A 46 -16.73 -13.33 15.92
CA ILE A 46 -16.97 -12.24 16.87
C ILE A 46 -15.74 -11.33 16.97
N ALA A 47 -14.53 -11.89 17.11
CA ALA A 47 -13.28 -11.13 17.16
C ALA A 47 -13.05 -10.32 15.87
N SER A 48 -13.33 -10.91 14.70
CA SER A 48 -13.25 -10.23 13.41
C SER A 48 -14.25 -9.08 13.30
N THR A 49 -15.48 -9.27 13.80
CA THR A 49 -16.48 -8.21 13.87
C THR A 49 -16.00 -7.05 14.75
N PHE A 50 -15.47 -7.33 15.94
CA PHE A 50 -14.94 -6.29 16.82
C PHE A 50 -13.76 -5.53 16.20
N ALA A 51 -12.81 -6.23 15.58
CA ALA A 51 -11.69 -5.59 14.89
C ALA A 51 -12.18 -4.67 13.76
N SER A 52 -13.17 -5.11 13.00
CA SER A 52 -13.77 -4.31 11.93
C SER A 52 -14.49 -3.07 12.47
N MET A 53 -15.21 -3.20 13.60
CA MET A 53 -15.88 -2.08 14.28
C MET A 53 -14.88 -1.06 14.82
N GLU A 54 -13.79 -1.49 15.44
CA GLU A 54 -12.74 -0.58 15.93
C GLU A 54 -12.12 0.23 14.80
N LEU A 55 -11.80 -0.44 13.68
CA LEU A 55 -11.30 0.24 12.48
C LEU A 55 -12.30 1.24 11.91
N ALA A 56 -13.60 0.93 11.94
CA ALA A 56 -14.65 1.84 11.50
C ALA A 56 -14.70 3.11 12.38
N LEU A 57 -14.62 2.96 13.70
CA LEU A 57 -14.59 4.09 14.65
C LEU A 57 -13.35 4.98 14.45
N ILE A 58 -12.17 4.38 14.21
CA ILE A 58 -10.95 5.15 13.91
C ILE A 58 -11.13 5.93 12.61
N LYS A 59 -11.68 5.30 11.57
CA LYS A 59 -11.98 5.97 10.29
C LYS A 59 -12.94 7.13 10.47
N GLU A 60 -14.00 6.97 11.25
CA GLU A 60 -14.98 8.02 11.52
C GLU A 60 -14.33 9.23 12.19
N ARG A 61 -13.47 9.01 13.19
CA ARG A 61 -12.72 10.10 13.84
C ARG A 61 -11.77 10.81 12.88
N LEU A 62 -11.09 10.06 12.00
CA LEU A 62 -10.21 10.65 10.99
C LEU A 62 -11.00 11.45 9.95
N ASN A 63 -12.15 10.93 9.51
CA ASN A 63 -13.00 11.58 8.52
C ASN A 63 -13.62 12.87 9.09
N SER A 64 -14.14 12.83 10.31
CA SER A 64 -14.68 14.03 10.97
C SER A 64 -13.62 15.12 11.16
N GLY A 65 -12.41 14.75 11.58
CA GLY A 65 -11.28 15.67 11.66
C GLY A 65 -10.88 16.24 10.30
N ARG A 66 -10.84 15.40 9.27
CA ARG A 66 -10.55 15.79 7.89
C ARG A 66 -11.60 16.75 7.34
N GLU A 67 -12.88 16.46 7.54
CA GLU A 67 -14.00 17.31 7.13
C GLU A 67 -13.95 18.66 7.83
N LYS A 68 -13.64 18.70 9.13
CA LYS A 68 -13.43 19.94 9.87
C LYS A 68 -12.30 20.76 9.25
N TYR A 69 -11.14 20.16 9.00
CA TYR A 69 -10.01 20.85 8.38
C TYR A 69 -10.35 21.41 6.98
N ILE A 70 -11.09 20.67 6.16
CA ILE A 70 -11.55 21.15 4.85
C ILE A 70 -12.54 22.32 5.01
N ARG A 71 -13.49 22.22 5.96
CA ARG A 71 -14.47 23.27 6.27
C ARG A 71 -13.81 24.57 6.71
N ASP A 72 -12.72 24.45 7.49
CA ASP A 72 -11.91 25.57 7.96
C ASP A 72 -11.01 26.16 6.85
N GLY A 73 -11.15 25.70 5.59
CA GLY A 73 -10.40 26.19 4.42
C GLY A 73 -9.07 25.48 4.17
N GLY A 74 -8.76 24.44 4.95
CA GLY A 74 -7.57 23.63 4.80
C GLY A 74 -7.54 22.88 3.47
N LYS A 75 -6.43 23.00 2.74
CA LYS A 75 -6.20 22.27 1.48
C LYS A 75 -5.47 20.96 1.77
N LEU A 76 -6.01 19.85 1.24
CA LEU A 76 -5.40 18.52 1.34
C LEU A 76 -4.60 18.18 0.09
N GLY A 77 -3.64 17.28 0.24
CA GLY A 77 -2.78 16.83 -0.84
C GLY A 77 -1.52 17.68 -1.00
N ARG A 78 -0.87 17.54 -2.16
CA ARG A 78 0.39 18.23 -2.45
C ARG A 78 0.16 19.75 -2.51
N LYS A 79 1.04 20.53 -1.86
CA LYS A 79 1.00 21.99 -1.94
C LYS A 79 0.92 22.45 -3.40
N THR A 80 -0.13 23.20 -3.71
CA THR A 80 -0.32 23.86 -5.01
C THR A 80 0.88 24.77 -5.26
N GLY A 81 1.56 24.59 -6.39
CA GLY A 81 2.80 25.33 -6.69
C GLY A 81 4.10 24.61 -6.33
N SER A 82 4.06 23.37 -5.82
CA SER A 82 5.24 22.48 -5.79
C SER A 82 5.58 21.94 -7.19
N ILE A 83 5.54 22.83 -8.18
CA ILE A 83 6.05 22.62 -9.52
C ILE A 83 7.50 23.10 -9.44
N LYS A 84 8.47 22.20 -9.65
CA LYS A 84 9.87 22.61 -9.76
C LYS A 84 9.94 23.67 -10.89
N ASP A 85 10.59 24.80 -10.61
CA ASP A 85 10.86 25.83 -11.61
C ASP A 85 11.43 25.17 -12.88
N PRO A 86 10.91 25.45 -14.09
CA PRO A 86 11.44 24.89 -15.33
C PRO A 86 12.97 25.04 -15.45
N LYS A 87 13.55 26.14 -14.97
CA LYS A 87 15.02 26.32 -14.96
C LYS A 87 15.71 25.29 -14.08
N LYS A 88 15.19 25.08 -12.87
CA LYS A 88 15.71 24.08 -11.92
C LYS A 88 15.55 22.66 -12.44
N LEU A 89 14.44 22.38 -13.13
CA LEU A 89 14.17 21.08 -13.73
C LEU A 89 15.16 20.79 -14.88
N LEU A 90 15.46 21.79 -15.71
CA LEU A 90 16.46 21.68 -16.78
C LEU A 90 17.87 21.53 -16.24
N SER A 91 18.23 22.19 -15.12
CA SER A 91 19.54 22.01 -14.50
C SER A 91 19.71 20.63 -13.84
N GLU A 92 18.68 20.11 -13.17
CA GLU A 92 18.69 18.77 -12.56
C GLU A 92 18.81 17.64 -13.60
N HIS A 93 18.40 17.91 -14.85
CA HIS A 93 18.39 16.94 -15.94
C HIS A 93 19.15 17.44 -17.18
N ALA A 94 20.32 18.05 -16.95
CA ALA A 94 21.19 18.55 -18.02
C ALA A 94 21.65 17.43 -18.97
N ASP A 95 21.77 16.20 -18.46
CA ASP A 95 22.04 14.98 -19.22
C ASP A 95 20.97 14.72 -20.29
N VAL A 96 19.70 14.74 -19.91
CA VAL A 96 18.56 14.54 -20.82
C VAL A 96 18.49 15.67 -21.84
N VAL A 97 18.71 16.93 -21.42
CA VAL A 97 18.71 18.09 -22.31
C VAL A 97 19.80 17.96 -23.38
N LYS A 98 21.00 17.51 -23.01
CA LYS A 98 22.12 17.30 -23.94
C LYS A 98 21.75 16.31 -25.05
N TYR A 99 21.20 15.14 -24.72
CA TYR A 99 20.83 14.15 -25.72
C TYR A 99 19.62 14.56 -26.57
N LEU A 100 18.65 15.28 -25.99
CA LEU A 100 17.53 15.82 -26.76
C LEU A 100 17.96 16.89 -27.76
N LYS A 101 18.91 17.77 -27.40
CA LYS A 101 19.50 18.76 -28.33
C LYS A 101 20.30 18.11 -29.46
N GLN A 102 20.86 16.92 -29.23
CA GLN A 102 21.53 16.10 -30.25
C GLN A 102 20.56 15.39 -31.21
N GLY A 103 19.25 15.60 -31.09
CA GLY A 103 18.24 14.98 -31.96
C GLY A 103 17.96 13.50 -31.63
N GLN A 104 18.38 13.01 -30.46
CA GLN A 104 18.18 11.61 -30.09
C GLN A 104 16.70 11.30 -29.80
N SER A 105 16.27 10.08 -30.12
CA SER A 105 14.91 9.64 -29.80
C SER A 105 14.68 9.54 -28.30
N ILE A 106 13.41 9.67 -27.87
CA ILE A 106 13.01 9.57 -26.46
C ILE A 106 13.45 8.23 -25.87
N ARG A 107 13.26 7.14 -26.62
CA ARG A 107 13.65 5.78 -26.20
C ARG A 107 15.16 5.67 -26.00
N ASN A 108 15.96 6.25 -26.90
CA ASN A 108 17.41 6.22 -26.76
C ASN A 108 17.87 7.03 -25.55
N THR A 109 17.33 8.24 -25.39
CA THR A 109 17.64 9.12 -24.25
C THR A 109 17.30 8.47 -22.92
N MET A 110 16.18 7.75 -22.82
CA MET A 110 15.81 6.98 -21.62
C MET A 110 16.85 5.91 -21.28
N LYS A 111 17.33 5.15 -22.27
CA LYS A 111 18.36 4.12 -22.06
C LYS A 111 19.68 4.74 -21.59
N LEU A 112 20.07 5.87 -22.19
CA LEU A 112 21.34 6.54 -21.89
C LEU A 112 21.34 7.23 -20.51
N THR A 113 20.21 7.81 -20.10
CA THR A 113 20.10 8.60 -18.85
C THR A 113 19.47 7.82 -17.70
N ASN A 114 19.00 6.59 -17.96
CA ASN A 114 18.25 5.73 -17.03
C ASN A 114 17.09 6.47 -16.33
N LYS A 115 16.40 7.35 -17.07
CA LYS A 115 15.23 8.12 -16.58
C LYS A 115 13.93 7.54 -17.14
N SER A 116 12.84 7.74 -16.40
CA SER A 116 11.50 7.32 -16.82
C SER A 116 11.01 8.11 -18.03
N SER A 117 10.10 7.52 -18.81
CA SER A 117 9.54 8.16 -20.01
C SER A 117 8.84 9.48 -19.68
N GLY A 118 8.13 9.54 -18.55
CA GLY A 118 7.43 10.73 -18.08
C GLY A 118 8.37 11.91 -17.85
N THR A 119 9.54 11.66 -17.26
CA THR A 119 10.54 12.71 -17.01
C THR A 119 11.16 13.21 -18.32
N VAL A 120 11.56 12.31 -19.22
CA VAL A 120 12.15 12.69 -20.51
C VAL A 120 11.14 13.44 -21.39
N GLN A 121 9.89 12.99 -21.44
CA GLN A 121 8.83 13.69 -22.18
C GLN A 121 8.53 15.07 -21.59
N LYS A 122 8.53 15.20 -20.26
CA LYS A 122 8.34 16.49 -19.59
C LYS A 122 9.45 17.47 -19.95
N ILE A 123 10.71 17.02 -19.98
CA ILE A 123 11.85 17.85 -20.38
C ILE A 123 11.77 18.20 -21.86
N LYS A 124 11.43 17.24 -22.73
CA LYS A 124 11.26 17.50 -24.16
C LYS A 124 10.23 18.60 -24.44
N LYS A 125 9.10 18.61 -23.71
CA LYS A 125 8.09 19.68 -23.80
C LYS A 125 8.58 21.06 -23.35
N LEU A 126 9.65 21.13 -22.54
CA LEU A 126 10.25 22.38 -22.07
C LEU A 126 11.40 22.87 -22.97
N VAL A 127 11.94 22.00 -23.83
CA VAL A 127 13.09 22.28 -24.70
C VAL A 127 12.67 22.49 -26.16
N ALA A 128 11.59 21.82 -26.59
CA ALA A 128 10.95 22.05 -27.88
C ALA A 128 10.21 23.41 -27.88
#